data_AF-A0A0F6RG66-F1
#
_entry.id   AF-A0A0F6RG66-F1
#
_cell.length_a   1.000
_cell.length_b   1.000
_cell.length_c   1.000
_cell.angle_alpha   90.00
_cell.angle_beta   90.00
_cell.angle_gamma   90.00
#
_symmetry.space_group_name_H-M   'P 1'
#
loop_
_entity.id
_entity.type
_entity.pdbx_description
1 polymer ?
#
loop_
_entity_poly.entity_id
_entity_poly.type
_entity_poly.pdbx_seq_one_letter_code
_entity_poly.pdbx_strand_id
1 'polypeptide(L)'
;MPMATDMPASRLFDTVFTRWLAQFERWKTSTLAPEILYQQAFDWSNQAVADYAQRLNRELGSPFQAQIDAAVYALVALIDETVLYTPWPAHLQWQACPLEYHLWQTHRAGDEIPQRIQRLLSERQPGQRDVAALYLRCLTLGFGANRDAFNETAHQETCRLLWHFAFQQAPQDDDIAARLNADSLGTPLQLPPRRRLPDHSRLHLVALIVLLALLLLSQHLWLGLEEAIGVNTLPTFSATQLCAEETP
;
A
#
# COMPACT_ATOMS: atom_id res chain seq x y z
N MET A 1 -16.64 -25.11 12.38
CA MET A 1 -15.94 -24.46 11.25
C MET A 1 -16.95 -23.56 10.56
N PRO A 2 -16.86 -22.23 10.69
CA PRO A 2 -17.73 -21.37 9.89
C PRO A 2 -17.27 -21.46 8.43
N MET A 3 -18.23 -21.67 7.52
CA MET A 3 -17.99 -21.82 6.08
C MET A 3 -17.11 -20.66 5.57
N ALA A 4 -15.96 -20.99 4.96
CA ALA A 4 -15.38 -20.09 3.98
C ALA A 4 -16.51 -19.78 2.99
N THR A 5 -16.93 -18.52 2.93
CA THR A 5 -17.97 -18.11 1.98
C THR A 5 -17.36 -18.38 0.61
N ASP A 6 -17.93 -19.31 -0.15
CA ASP A 6 -17.43 -19.65 -1.48
C ASP A 6 -17.58 -18.41 -2.36
N MET A 7 -16.45 -17.70 -2.55
CA MET A 7 -16.33 -16.44 -3.27
C MET A 7 -15.51 -16.71 -4.54
N PRO A 8 -16.13 -17.31 -5.57
CA PRO A 8 -15.43 -17.79 -6.75
C PRO A 8 -14.76 -16.65 -7.53
N ALA A 9 -15.37 -15.45 -7.61
CA ALA A 9 -14.78 -14.31 -8.30
C ALA A 9 -13.47 -13.89 -7.63
N SER A 10 -13.45 -13.72 -6.31
CA SER A 10 -12.24 -13.36 -5.57
C SER A 10 -11.16 -14.44 -5.64
N ARG A 11 -11.53 -15.72 -5.44
CA ARG A 11 -10.57 -16.85 -5.44
C ARG A 11 -9.92 -17.05 -6.82
N LEU A 12 -10.72 -17.05 -7.88
CA LEU A 12 -10.21 -17.21 -9.25
C LEU A 12 -9.36 -16.01 -9.66
N PHE A 13 -9.74 -14.81 -9.23
CA PHE A 13 -9.00 -13.59 -9.48
C PHE A 13 -7.58 -13.68 -8.93
N ASP A 14 -7.42 -14.12 -7.69
CA ASP A 14 -6.09 -14.26 -7.07
C ASP A 14 -5.17 -15.16 -7.88
N THR A 15 -5.71 -16.28 -8.36
CA THR A 15 -4.96 -17.24 -9.18
C THR A 15 -4.54 -16.62 -10.52
N VAL A 16 -5.47 -15.95 -11.22
CA VAL A 16 -5.21 -15.37 -12.55
C VAL A 16 -4.28 -14.17 -12.44
N PHE A 17 -4.56 -13.23 -11.53
CA PHE A 17 -3.79 -12.01 -11.37
C PHE A 17 -2.37 -12.29 -10.89
N THR A 18 -2.18 -13.21 -9.94
CA THR A 18 -0.82 -13.58 -9.46
C THR A 18 0.03 -14.15 -10.59
N ARG A 19 -0.55 -15.06 -11.40
CA ARG A 19 0.16 -15.63 -12.57
C ARG A 19 0.48 -14.56 -13.61
N TRP A 20 -0.46 -13.65 -13.87
CA TRP A 20 -0.25 -12.53 -14.78
C TRP A 20 0.85 -11.60 -14.27
N LEU A 21 0.80 -11.19 -13.00
CA LEU A 21 1.77 -10.30 -12.37
C LEU A 21 3.17 -10.88 -12.40
N ALA A 22 3.33 -12.16 -12.07
CA ALA A 22 4.63 -12.85 -12.15
C ALA A 22 5.23 -12.81 -13.56
N GLN A 23 4.40 -12.89 -14.60
CA GLN A 23 4.87 -12.76 -15.98
C GLN A 23 5.19 -11.30 -16.34
N PHE A 24 4.37 -10.33 -15.89
CA PHE A 24 4.63 -8.91 -16.08
C PHE A 24 5.98 -8.49 -15.47
N GLU A 25 6.28 -8.97 -14.27
CA GLU A 25 7.58 -8.74 -13.60
C GLU A 25 8.78 -9.16 -14.46
N ARG A 26 8.64 -10.22 -15.26
CA ARG A 26 9.71 -10.71 -16.16
C ARG A 26 9.89 -9.83 -17.38
N TRP A 27 8.84 -9.19 -17.89
CA TRP A 27 8.97 -8.28 -19.04
C TRP A 27 9.67 -6.98 -18.67
N LYS A 28 9.58 -6.53 -17.42
CA LYS A 28 10.28 -5.31 -16.96
C LYS A 28 11.79 -5.39 -17.10
N THR A 29 12.37 -6.59 -17.04
CA THR A 29 13.81 -6.83 -17.19
C THR A 29 14.21 -7.36 -18.56
N SER A 30 13.26 -7.44 -19.49
CA SER A 30 13.51 -7.95 -20.85
C SER A 30 14.26 -6.95 -21.71
N THR A 31 15.07 -7.46 -22.64
CA THR A 31 15.82 -6.68 -23.63
C THR A 31 15.17 -6.69 -25.03
N LEU A 32 13.97 -7.27 -25.14
CA LEU A 32 13.19 -7.30 -26.38
C LEU A 32 12.76 -5.89 -26.81
N ALA A 33 12.50 -5.73 -28.12
CA ALA A 33 11.97 -4.49 -28.66
C ALA A 33 10.59 -4.16 -28.03
N PRO A 34 10.29 -2.89 -27.73
CA PRO A 34 9.03 -2.46 -27.12
C PRO A 34 7.78 -2.95 -27.86
N GLU A 35 7.79 -3.00 -29.19
CA GLU A 35 6.63 -3.43 -29.99
C GLU A 35 6.29 -4.90 -29.75
N ILE A 36 7.32 -5.76 -29.66
CA ILE A 36 7.15 -7.19 -29.40
C ILE A 36 6.69 -7.39 -27.95
N LEU A 37 7.26 -6.65 -27.01
CA LEU A 37 6.86 -6.71 -25.60
C LEU A 37 5.41 -6.28 -25.40
N TYR A 38 4.98 -5.21 -26.08
CA TYR A 38 3.58 -4.79 -26.06
C TYR A 38 2.66 -5.89 -26.57
N GLN A 39 2.94 -6.47 -27.75
CA GLN A 39 2.10 -7.54 -28.30
C GLN A 39 2.03 -8.75 -27.37
N GLN A 40 3.17 -9.20 -26.84
CA GLN A 40 3.20 -10.32 -25.90
C GLN A 40 2.41 -10.03 -24.61
N ALA A 41 2.59 -8.83 -24.04
CA ALA A 41 1.88 -8.42 -22.84
C ALA A 41 0.38 -8.32 -23.08
N PHE A 42 -0.02 -7.77 -24.23
CA PHE A 42 -1.40 -7.57 -24.60
C PHE A 42 -2.12 -8.90 -24.85
N ASP A 43 -1.52 -9.79 -25.63
CA ASP A 43 -2.08 -11.12 -25.91
C ASP A 43 -2.21 -11.96 -24.63
N TRP A 44 -1.18 -11.95 -23.79
CA TRP A 44 -1.20 -12.66 -22.51
C TRP A 44 -2.27 -12.13 -21.56
N SER A 45 -2.47 -10.80 -21.55
CA SER A 45 -3.49 -10.19 -20.70
C SER A 45 -4.90 -10.52 -21.19
N ASN A 46 -5.15 -10.48 -22.52
CA ASN A 46 -6.43 -10.93 -23.09
C ASN A 46 -6.69 -12.40 -22.78
N GLN A 47 -5.68 -13.27 -22.86
CA GLN A 47 -5.81 -14.67 -22.47
C GLN A 47 -6.13 -14.84 -20.98
N ALA A 48 -5.49 -14.07 -20.10
CA ALA A 48 -5.76 -14.09 -18.67
C ALA A 48 -7.21 -13.66 -18.36
N VAL A 49 -7.68 -12.59 -19.00
CA VAL A 49 -9.05 -12.09 -18.88
C VAL A 49 -10.07 -13.10 -19.39
N ALA A 50 -9.81 -13.73 -20.55
CA ALA A 50 -10.67 -14.76 -21.11
C ALA A 50 -10.73 -16.03 -20.22
N ASP A 51 -9.59 -16.48 -19.69
CA ASP A 51 -9.52 -17.61 -18.75
C ASP A 51 -10.31 -17.31 -17.48
N TYR A 52 -10.19 -16.10 -16.94
CA TYR A 52 -10.96 -15.66 -15.78
C TYR A 52 -12.47 -15.67 -16.07
N ALA A 53 -12.91 -15.03 -17.15
CA ALA A 53 -14.30 -14.96 -17.55
C ALA A 53 -14.90 -16.36 -17.79
N GLN A 54 -14.16 -17.26 -18.45
CA GLN A 54 -14.62 -18.60 -18.75
C GLN A 54 -14.80 -19.45 -17.47
N ARG A 55 -13.84 -19.37 -16.54
CA ARG A 55 -13.93 -20.10 -15.26
C ARG A 55 -15.08 -19.58 -14.41
N LEU A 56 -15.22 -18.25 -14.32
CA LEU A 56 -16.28 -17.65 -13.54
C LEU A 56 -17.68 -17.97 -14.10
N ASN A 57 -17.83 -17.97 -15.44
CA ASN A 57 -19.05 -18.43 -16.11
C ASN A 57 -19.37 -19.90 -15.81
N ARG A 58 -18.37 -20.78 -15.70
CA ARG A 58 -18.58 -22.20 -15.37
C ARG A 58 -19.03 -22.41 -13.93
N GLU A 59 -18.52 -21.61 -13.00
CA GLU A 59 -18.84 -21.75 -11.57
C GLU A 59 -20.16 -21.07 -11.18
N LEU A 60 -20.43 -19.87 -11.71
CA LEU A 60 -21.64 -19.10 -11.37
C LEU A 60 -22.81 -19.36 -12.33
N GLY A 61 -22.55 -19.47 -13.63
CA GLY A 61 -23.57 -19.59 -14.67
C GLY A 61 -24.29 -18.28 -15.04
N SER A 62 -25.20 -18.38 -16.01
CA SER A 62 -25.90 -17.23 -16.63
C SER A 62 -26.67 -16.29 -15.69
N PRO A 63 -27.29 -16.73 -14.57
CA PRO A 63 -28.01 -15.82 -13.67
C PRO A 63 -27.14 -14.73 -13.04
N PHE A 64 -25.82 -14.93 -13.02
CA PHE A 64 -24.86 -14.01 -12.40
C PHE A 64 -24.05 -13.20 -13.44
N GLN A 65 -24.58 -13.02 -14.65
CA GLN A 65 -23.86 -12.32 -15.71
C GLN A 65 -23.37 -10.92 -15.29
N ALA A 66 -24.19 -10.17 -14.56
CA ALA A 66 -23.81 -8.84 -14.08
C ALA A 66 -22.60 -8.87 -13.11
N GLN A 67 -22.53 -9.89 -12.26
CA GLN A 67 -21.40 -10.10 -11.35
C GLN A 67 -20.15 -10.53 -12.11
N ILE A 68 -20.31 -11.38 -13.12
CA ILE A 68 -19.23 -11.82 -14.00
C ILE A 68 -18.65 -10.62 -14.76
N ASP A 69 -19.50 -9.79 -15.35
CA ASP A 69 -19.07 -8.60 -16.09
C ASP A 69 -18.39 -7.58 -15.18
N ALA A 70 -18.91 -7.38 -13.96
CA ALA A 70 -18.28 -6.53 -12.96
C ALA A 70 -16.89 -7.07 -12.55
N ALA A 71 -16.76 -8.38 -12.39
CA ALA A 71 -15.50 -9.01 -12.01
C ALA A 71 -14.44 -8.93 -13.12
N VAL A 72 -14.84 -9.21 -14.37
CA VAL A 72 -13.98 -9.07 -15.55
C VAL A 72 -13.51 -7.63 -15.72
N TYR A 73 -14.43 -6.66 -15.57
CA TYR A 73 -14.10 -5.24 -15.62
C TYR A 73 -13.09 -4.84 -14.54
N ALA A 74 -13.24 -5.34 -13.30
CA ALA A 74 -12.32 -5.09 -12.21
C ALA A 74 -10.90 -5.63 -12.49
N LEU A 75 -10.80 -6.84 -13.06
CA LEU A 75 -9.52 -7.42 -13.45
C LEU A 75 -8.82 -6.59 -14.53
N VAL A 76 -9.55 -6.19 -15.58
CA VAL A 76 -9.00 -5.36 -16.65
C VAL A 76 -8.53 -4.01 -16.12
N ALA A 77 -9.37 -3.35 -15.32
CA ALA A 77 -9.05 -2.07 -14.70
C ALA A 77 -7.76 -2.14 -13.86
N LEU A 78 -7.61 -3.19 -13.05
CA LEU A 78 -6.40 -3.37 -12.24
C LEU A 78 -5.16 -3.68 -13.08
N ILE A 79 -5.28 -4.51 -14.12
CA ILE A 79 -4.17 -4.79 -15.04
C ILE A 79 -3.71 -3.48 -15.69
N ASP A 80 -4.62 -2.73 -16.29
CA ASP A 80 -4.28 -1.47 -16.95
C ASP A 80 -3.64 -0.49 -15.98
N GLU A 81 -4.20 -0.32 -14.79
CA GLU A 81 -3.63 0.58 -13.80
C GLU A 81 -2.23 0.13 -13.35
N THR A 82 -2.03 -1.18 -13.13
CA THR A 82 -0.72 -1.73 -12.77
C THR A 82 0.33 -1.43 -13.84
N VAL A 83 -0.03 -1.61 -15.12
CA VAL A 83 0.87 -1.38 -16.26
C VAL A 83 1.13 0.11 -16.48
N LEU A 84 0.10 0.96 -16.33
CA LEU A 84 0.20 2.41 -16.54
C LEU A 84 1.02 3.12 -15.45
N TYR A 85 1.01 2.62 -14.21
CA TYR A 85 1.76 3.21 -13.10
C TYR A 85 3.09 2.54 -12.81
N THR A 86 3.48 1.51 -13.57
CA THR A 86 4.78 0.84 -13.43
C THR A 86 5.67 1.16 -14.63
N PRO A 87 6.90 1.67 -14.45
CA PRO A 87 7.84 1.84 -15.54
C PRO A 87 8.23 0.51 -16.18
N TRP A 88 8.13 0.41 -17.50
CA TRP A 88 8.56 -0.77 -18.28
C TRP A 88 8.80 -0.41 -19.77
N PRO A 89 9.48 -1.26 -20.55
CA PRO A 89 9.94 -0.89 -21.90
C PRO A 89 8.85 -0.52 -22.91
N ALA A 90 7.64 -1.07 -22.80
CA ALA A 90 6.55 -0.84 -23.75
C ALA A 90 5.38 -0.03 -23.16
N HIS A 91 5.69 0.83 -22.20
CA HIS A 91 4.72 1.66 -21.50
C HIS A 91 3.93 2.59 -22.43
N LEU A 92 4.60 3.25 -23.37
CA LEU A 92 3.96 4.18 -24.32
C LEU A 92 2.97 3.46 -25.25
N GLN A 93 3.32 2.27 -25.73
CA GLN A 93 2.46 1.45 -26.57
C GLN A 93 1.19 1.03 -25.81
N TRP A 94 1.33 0.66 -24.54
CA TRP A 94 0.18 0.32 -23.70
C TRP A 94 -0.69 1.53 -23.39
N GLN A 95 -0.09 2.69 -23.12
CA GLN A 95 -0.83 3.92 -22.90
C GLN A 95 -1.68 4.32 -24.12
N ALA A 96 -1.19 4.06 -25.34
CA ALA A 96 -1.93 4.35 -26.56
C ALA A 96 -3.15 3.43 -26.76
N CYS A 97 -3.07 2.17 -26.32
CA CYS A 97 -4.16 1.20 -26.46
C CYS A 97 -4.18 0.23 -25.27
N PRO A 98 -4.75 0.65 -24.13
CA PRO A 98 -4.93 -0.20 -22.94
C PRO A 98 -6.04 -1.24 -23.17
N LEU A 99 -6.12 -2.25 -22.31
CA LEU A 99 -7.10 -3.32 -22.43
C LEU A 99 -8.55 -2.81 -22.31
N GLU A 100 -8.81 -1.86 -21.42
CA GLU A 100 -10.11 -1.23 -21.28
C GLU A 100 -10.58 -0.64 -22.61
N TYR A 101 -9.69 0.07 -23.31
CA TYR A 101 -10.01 0.65 -24.60
C TYR A 101 -10.26 -0.42 -25.64
N HIS A 102 -9.44 -1.47 -25.67
CA HIS A 102 -9.66 -2.58 -26.58
C HIS A 102 -11.03 -3.24 -26.40
N LEU A 103 -11.44 -3.50 -25.16
CA LEU A 103 -12.66 -4.25 -24.85
C LEU A 103 -13.93 -3.39 -24.86
N TRP A 104 -13.86 -2.15 -24.37
CA TRP A 104 -15.02 -1.28 -24.18
C TRP A 104 -14.93 0.06 -24.90
N GLN A 105 -13.81 0.39 -25.55
CA GLN A 105 -13.58 1.68 -26.21
C GLN A 105 -13.70 2.87 -25.23
N THR A 106 -13.31 2.65 -23.97
CA THR A 106 -13.35 3.65 -22.90
C THR A 106 -11.98 3.81 -22.21
N HIS A 107 -11.82 4.93 -21.51
CA HIS A 107 -10.67 5.24 -20.65
C HIS A 107 -11.15 5.71 -19.27
N ARG A 108 -12.20 5.07 -18.76
CA ARG A 108 -12.96 5.51 -17.60
C ARG A 108 -12.84 4.55 -16.42
N ALA A 109 -12.08 3.46 -16.52
CA ALA A 109 -11.93 2.48 -15.45
C ALA A 109 -11.56 3.11 -14.10
N GLY A 110 -10.65 4.09 -14.11
CA GLY A 110 -10.26 4.84 -12.91
C GLY A 110 -11.43 5.53 -12.20
N ASP A 111 -12.43 6.03 -12.93
CA ASP A 111 -13.56 6.75 -12.34
C ASP A 111 -14.79 5.84 -12.14
N GLU A 112 -14.93 4.81 -12.98
CA GLU A 112 -16.06 3.88 -12.95
C GLU A 112 -15.97 2.90 -11.78
N ILE A 113 -14.78 2.39 -11.43
CA ILE A 113 -14.63 1.45 -10.30
C ILE A 113 -15.08 2.09 -8.97
N PRO A 114 -14.62 3.30 -8.59
CA PRO A 114 -15.13 3.99 -7.40
C PRO A 114 -16.65 4.19 -7.41
N GLN A 115 -17.23 4.57 -8.57
CA GLN A 115 -18.68 4.74 -8.70
C GLN A 115 -19.45 3.43 -8.54
N ARG A 116 -18.94 2.32 -9.10
CA ARG A 116 -19.49 0.97 -8.93
C ARG A 116 -19.44 0.53 -7.47
N ILE A 117 -18.34 0.82 -6.77
CA ILE A 117 -18.20 0.54 -5.33
C ILE A 117 -19.25 1.33 -4.53
N GLN A 118 -19.41 2.63 -4.79
CA GLN A 118 -20.42 3.45 -4.11
C GLN A 118 -21.83 2.91 -4.34
N ARG A 119 -22.16 2.54 -5.59
CA ARG A 119 -23.45 1.94 -5.94
C ARG A 119 -23.68 0.64 -5.17
N LEU A 120 -22.71 -0.28 -5.20
CA LEU A 120 -22.77 -1.56 -4.50
C LEU A 120 -23.02 -1.37 -2.99
N LEU A 121 -22.30 -0.45 -2.35
CA LEU A 121 -22.43 -0.16 -0.92
C LEU A 121 -23.76 0.52 -0.57
N SER A 122 -24.36 1.25 -1.52
CA SER A 122 -25.66 1.91 -1.35
C SER A 122 -26.84 0.95 -1.53
N GLU A 123 -26.80 0.08 -2.54
CA GLU A 123 -27.88 -0.87 -2.85
C GLU A 123 -27.93 -2.05 -1.87
N ARG A 124 -26.77 -2.40 -1.28
CA ARG A 124 -26.63 -3.44 -0.25
C ARG A 124 -27.24 -4.80 -0.60
N GLN A 125 -27.19 -5.20 -1.86
CA GLN A 125 -27.78 -6.47 -2.31
C GLN A 125 -26.94 -7.68 -1.84
N PRO A 126 -27.52 -8.67 -1.13
CA PRO A 126 -26.76 -9.81 -0.59
C PRO A 126 -25.98 -10.64 -1.62
N GLY A 127 -26.42 -10.64 -2.89
CA GLY A 127 -25.77 -11.37 -3.99
C GLY A 127 -24.48 -10.73 -4.51
N GLN A 128 -24.10 -9.53 -4.03
CA GLN A 128 -22.91 -8.81 -4.50
C GLN A 128 -21.69 -8.98 -3.56
N ARG A 129 -21.76 -9.86 -2.57
CA ARG A 129 -20.68 -10.05 -1.56
C ARG A 129 -19.35 -10.44 -2.18
N ASP A 130 -19.37 -11.34 -3.16
CA ASP A 130 -18.15 -11.80 -3.85
C ASP A 130 -17.51 -10.67 -4.68
N VAL A 131 -18.32 -9.89 -5.40
CA VAL A 131 -17.86 -8.70 -6.14
C VAL A 131 -17.30 -7.64 -5.18
N ALA A 132 -17.88 -7.48 -4.00
CA ALA A 132 -17.36 -6.57 -2.98
C ALA A 132 -16.00 -7.02 -2.44
N ALA A 133 -15.82 -8.32 -2.20
CA ALA A 133 -14.53 -8.90 -1.81
C ALA A 133 -13.47 -8.67 -2.91
N LEU A 134 -13.87 -8.83 -4.18
CA LEU A 134 -13.02 -8.58 -5.33
C LEU A 134 -12.61 -7.10 -5.45
N TYR A 135 -13.54 -6.15 -5.29
CA TYR A 135 -13.20 -4.72 -5.28
C TYR A 135 -12.28 -4.37 -4.13
N LEU A 136 -12.53 -4.92 -2.94
CA LEU A 136 -11.60 -4.77 -1.81
C LEU A 136 -10.21 -5.29 -2.18
N ARG A 137 -10.13 -6.46 -2.83
CA ARG A 137 -8.85 -7.02 -3.27
C ARG A 137 -8.12 -6.07 -4.23
N CYS A 138 -8.82 -5.52 -5.21
CA CYS A 138 -8.26 -4.53 -6.15
C CYS A 138 -7.70 -3.30 -5.41
N LEU A 139 -8.46 -2.75 -4.46
CA LEU A 139 -8.01 -1.62 -3.64
C LEU A 139 -6.76 -1.98 -2.81
N THR A 140 -6.74 -3.14 -2.18
CA THR A 140 -5.57 -3.60 -1.38
C THR A 140 -4.33 -3.87 -2.24
N LEU A 141 -4.51 -4.18 -3.51
CA LEU A 141 -3.42 -4.34 -4.50
C LEU A 141 -2.92 -2.99 -5.05
N GLY A 142 -3.52 -1.87 -4.62
CA GLY A 142 -3.06 -0.52 -4.95
C GLY A 142 -3.91 0.21 -5.97
N PHE A 143 -5.08 -0.31 -6.34
CA PHE A 143 -5.98 0.39 -7.28
C PHE A 143 -6.36 1.79 -6.74
N GLY A 144 -6.16 2.81 -7.56
CA GLY A 144 -6.38 4.22 -7.26
C GLY A 144 -5.31 4.89 -6.40
N ALA A 145 -4.34 4.16 -5.85
CA ALA A 145 -3.39 4.69 -4.86
C ALA A 145 -2.37 5.67 -5.45
N ASN A 146 -2.05 5.54 -6.73
CA ASN A 146 -1.08 6.40 -7.43
C ASN A 146 -1.72 7.58 -8.18
N ARG A 147 -3.03 7.82 -7.98
CA ARG A 147 -3.77 8.90 -8.64
C ARG A 147 -3.72 10.18 -7.82
N ASP A 148 -3.72 11.33 -8.47
CA ASP A 148 -3.67 12.64 -7.79
C ASP A 148 -4.86 12.89 -6.87
N ALA A 149 -6.04 12.34 -7.21
CA ALA A 149 -7.26 12.43 -6.40
C ALA A 149 -7.28 11.44 -5.22
N PHE A 150 -6.19 10.72 -4.95
CA PHE A 150 -6.13 9.74 -3.87
C PHE A 150 -6.26 10.41 -2.50
N ASN A 151 -7.18 9.87 -1.71
CA ASN A 151 -7.38 10.27 -0.32
C ASN A 151 -7.30 9.03 0.56
N GLU A 152 -6.30 8.98 1.44
CA GLU A 152 -6.01 7.82 2.27
C GLU A 152 -7.14 7.50 3.25
N THR A 153 -7.76 8.50 3.87
CA THR A 153 -8.85 8.27 4.84
C THR A 153 -10.12 7.77 4.15
N ALA A 154 -10.46 8.35 3.01
CA ALA A 154 -11.59 7.89 2.19
C ALA A 154 -11.34 6.46 1.64
N HIS A 155 -10.11 6.15 1.26
CA HIS A 155 -9.71 4.81 0.82
C HIS A 155 -9.86 3.79 1.96
N GLN A 156 -9.32 4.08 3.15
CA GLN A 156 -9.44 3.22 4.32
C GLN A 156 -10.91 2.98 4.71
N GLU A 157 -11.73 4.02 4.70
CA GLU A 157 -13.17 3.88 5.00
C GLU A 157 -13.88 3.02 3.95
N THR A 158 -13.57 3.22 2.66
CA THR A 158 -14.12 2.39 1.58
C THR A 158 -13.74 0.92 1.76
N CYS A 159 -12.48 0.64 2.06
CA CYS A 159 -12.00 -0.72 2.35
C CYS A 159 -12.73 -1.34 3.56
N ARG A 160 -12.94 -0.57 4.62
CA ARG A 160 -13.67 -0.99 5.82
C ARG A 160 -15.12 -1.36 5.51
N LEU A 161 -15.80 -0.53 4.72
CA LEU A 161 -17.19 -0.75 4.30
C LEU A 161 -17.32 -1.98 3.40
N LEU A 162 -16.41 -2.15 2.44
CA LEU A 162 -16.36 -3.34 1.58
C LEU A 162 -16.09 -4.62 2.37
N TRP A 163 -15.15 -4.59 3.33
CA TRP A 163 -14.90 -5.72 4.21
C TRP A 163 -16.16 -6.12 4.99
N HIS A 164 -16.80 -5.15 5.63
CA HIS A 164 -18.00 -5.39 6.41
C HIS A 164 -19.12 -5.99 5.54
N PHE A 165 -19.30 -5.46 4.33
CA PHE A 165 -20.31 -5.95 3.39
C PHE A 165 -20.00 -7.36 2.87
N ALA A 166 -18.76 -7.62 2.43
CA ALA A 166 -18.35 -8.90 1.87
C ALA A 166 -18.42 -10.03 2.90
N PHE A 167 -17.86 -9.80 4.08
CA PHE A 167 -17.68 -10.85 5.09
C PHE A 167 -18.76 -10.88 6.17
N GLN A 168 -19.65 -9.88 6.22
CA GLN A 168 -20.69 -9.74 7.25
C GLN A 168 -20.11 -9.77 8.69
N GLN A 169 -18.85 -9.35 8.83
CA GLN A 169 -18.10 -9.33 10.08
C GLN A 169 -17.44 -7.95 10.25
N ALA A 170 -17.32 -7.46 11.49
CA ALA A 170 -16.55 -6.26 11.74
C ALA A 170 -15.06 -6.54 11.45
N PRO A 171 -14.33 -5.66 10.74
CA PRO A 171 -12.89 -5.80 10.59
C PRO A 171 -12.24 -5.67 11.97
N GLN A 172 -11.77 -6.77 12.53
CA GLN A 172 -10.84 -6.75 13.66
C GLN A 172 -9.43 -6.67 13.08
N ASP A 173 -8.65 -5.68 13.52
CA ASP A 173 -7.33 -5.35 12.96
C ASP A 173 -6.33 -6.52 12.92
N ASP A 174 -6.52 -7.53 13.79
CA ASP A 174 -5.70 -8.74 13.84
C ASP A 174 -6.09 -9.81 12.80
N ASP A 175 -7.35 -9.84 12.36
CA ASP A 175 -7.89 -10.91 11.50
C ASP A 175 -7.65 -10.63 10.00
N ILE A 176 -7.52 -9.35 9.62
CA ILE A 176 -7.18 -8.95 8.24
C ILE A 176 -5.77 -9.45 7.88
N ALA A 177 -4.79 -9.24 8.77
CA ALA A 177 -3.42 -9.72 8.55
C ALA A 177 -3.34 -11.25 8.58
N ALA A 178 -4.10 -11.90 9.45
CA ALA A 178 -4.15 -13.36 9.54
C ALA A 178 -4.75 -14.01 8.28
N ARG A 179 -5.83 -13.44 7.74
CA ARG A 179 -6.49 -13.93 6.52
C ARG A 179 -5.70 -13.62 5.25
N LEU A 180 -5.10 -12.43 5.14
CA LEU A 180 -4.19 -12.09 4.04
C LEU A 180 -2.96 -13.02 4.01
N ASN A 181 -2.45 -13.44 5.18
CA ASN A 181 -1.39 -14.45 5.25
C ASN A 181 -1.89 -15.86 4.94
N ALA A 182 -3.09 -16.24 5.40
CA ALA A 182 -3.65 -17.57 5.18
C ALA A 182 -3.98 -17.83 3.69
N ASP A 183 -4.45 -16.81 2.96
CA ASP A 183 -4.77 -16.90 1.53
C ASP A 183 -3.58 -16.50 0.63
N SER A 184 -2.38 -16.29 1.20
CA SER A 184 -1.17 -16.03 0.41
C SER A 184 -0.65 -17.31 -0.27
N LEU A 185 -0.92 -17.43 -1.57
CA LEU A 185 -0.63 -18.60 -2.42
C LEU A 185 0.85 -18.70 -2.89
N GLY A 186 1.82 -18.49 -2.00
CA GLY A 186 3.23 -18.69 -2.38
C GLY A 186 4.23 -18.42 -1.26
N THR A 187 5.49 -18.82 -1.49
CA THR A 187 6.63 -18.35 -0.69
C THR A 187 6.52 -16.83 -0.60
N PRO A 188 6.52 -16.24 0.61
CA PRO A 188 6.31 -14.81 0.77
C PRO A 188 7.28 -14.08 -0.16
N LEU A 189 6.73 -13.29 -1.10
CA LEU A 189 7.52 -12.28 -1.78
C LEU A 189 8.19 -11.49 -0.65
N GLN A 190 9.51 -11.63 -0.53
CA GLN A 190 10.32 -10.80 0.35
C GLN A 190 10.33 -9.40 -0.26
N LEU A 191 9.17 -8.74 -0.23
CA LEU A 191 9.12 -7.30 -0.21
C LEU A 191 9.96 -6.90 1.00
N PRO A 192 10.94 -6.00 0.86
CA PRO A 192 11.58 -5.44 2.04
C PRO A 192 10.43 -4.97 2.93
N PRO A 193 10.40 -5.36 4.21
CA PRO A 193 9.29 -5.03 5.08
C PRO A 193 9.08 -3.53 4.95
N ARG A 194 7.94 -3.11 4.35
CA ARG A 194 7.45 -1.76 4.58
C ARG A 194 7.10 -1.77 6.05
N ARG A 195 8.12 -1.46 6.84
CA ARG A 195 8.08 -1.28 8.26
C ARG A 195 6.87 -0.38 8.45
N ARG A 196 5.78 -0.92 9.03
CA ARG A 196 4.82 -0.06 9.74
C ARG A 196 5.71 0.81 10.58
N LEU A 197 5.81 2.10 10.22
CA LEU A 197 6.69 3.00 10.92
C LEU A 197 6.29 2.87 12.39
N PRO A 198 7.19 2.39 13.27
CA PRO A 198 6.88 2.37 14.68
C PRO A 198 6.51 3.80 15.03
N ASP A 199 5.34 3.91 15.66
CA ASP A 199 4.68 5.13 16.10
C ASP A 199 5.75 6.11 16.64
N HIS A 200 6.22 7.03 15.79
CA HIS A 200 7.39 7.88 16.05
C HIS A 200 7.13 8.81 17.23
N SER A 201 5.84 8.98 17.58
CA SER A 201 5.33 9.59 18.81
C SER A 201 6.01 9.04 20.07
N ARG A 202 6.23 7.73 20.18
CA ARG A 202 6.82 7.11 21.38
C ARG A 202 8.31 7.38 21.50
N LEU A 203 9.03 7.43 20.38
CA LEU A 203 10.46 7.74 20.37
C LEU A 203 10.72 9.22 20.67
N HIS A 204 9.93 10.13 20.11
CA HIS A 204 10.01 11.55 20.44
C HIS A 204 9.70 11.82 21.91
N LEU A 205 8.75 11.09 22.50
CA LEU A 205 8.40 11.21 23.93
C LEU A 205 9.57 10.74 24.82
N VAL A 206 10.18 9.60 24.52
CA VAL A 206 11.36 9.13 25.27
C VAL A 206 12.54 10.10 25.11
N ALA A 207 12.81 10.59 23.90
CA ALA A 207 13.86 11.57 23.66
C ALA A 207 13.62 12.88 24.43
N LEU A 208 12.37 13.34 24.49
CA LEU A 208 11.98 14.53 25.27
C LEU A 208 12.19 14.32 26.78
N ILE A 209 11.81 13.15 27.31
CA ILE A 209 12.04 12.81 28.73
C ILE A 209 13.54 12.80 29.05
N VAL A 210 14.36 12.16 28.21
CA VAL A 210 15.82 12.09 28.42
C VAL A 210 16.44 13.49 28.36
N LEU A 211 16.05 14.32 27.39
CA LEU A 211 16.50 15.70 27.28
C LEU A 211 16.16 16.51 28.53
N LEU A 212 14.93 16.38 29.02
CA LEU A 212 14.46 17.09 30.21
C LEU A 212 15.21 16.63 31.48
N ALA A 213 15.48 15.33 31.61
CA ALA A 213 16.28 14.79 32.70
C ALA A 213 17.73 15.32 32.69
N LEU A 214 18.36 15.42 31.52
CA LEU A 214 19.71 15.98 31.36
C LEU A 214 19.75 17.47 31.71
N LEU A 215 18.74 18.24 31.28
CA LEU A 215 18.64 19.67 31.63
C LEU A 215 18.50 19.87 33.14
N LEU A 216 17.67 19.07 33.81
CA LEU A 216 17.53 19.12 35.26
C LEU A 216 18.83 18.74 35.99
N LEU A 217 19.53 17.70 35.53
CA LEU A 217 20.81 17.31 36.10
C LEU A 217 21.86 18.42 35.93
N SER A 218 21.89 19.05 34.76
CA SER A 218 22.77 20.19 34.48
C SER A 218 22.46 21.38 35.39
N GLN A 219 21.19 21.72 35.61
CA GLN A 219 20.81 22.80 36.53
C GLN A 219 21.21 22.47 37.97
N HIS A 220 21.02 21.23 38.41
CA HIS A 220 21.39 20.80 39.76
C HIS A 220 22.91 20.86 39.98
N LEU A 221 23.71 20.50 38.98
CA LEU A 221 25.16 20.62 39.02
C LEU A 221 25.60 22.09 39.06
N TRP A 222 24.95 22.96 38.28
CA TRP A 222 25.27 24.38 38.26
C TRP A 222 25.02 25.04 39.62
N LEU A 223 23.85 24.81 40.21
CA LEU A 223 23.52 25.33 41.54
C LEU A 223 24.47 24.78 42.62
N GLY A 224 24.82 23.49 42.54
CA GLY A 224 25.80 22.89 43.44
C GLY A 224 27.21 23.47 43.29
N LEU A 225 27.62 23.85 42.08
CA LEU A 225 28.90 24.51 41.84
C LEU A 225 28.91 25.93 42.39
N GLU A 226 27.82 26.66 42.24
CA GLU A 226 27.67 28.03 42.73
C GLU A 226 27.71 28.07 44.27
N GLU A 227 27.10 27.09 44.93
CA GLU A 227 27.18 26.93 46.39
C GLU A 227 28.58 26.48 46.86
N ALA A 228 29.28 25.65 46.08
CA ALA A 228 30.64 25.20 46.39
C ALA A 228 31.71 26.30 46.20
N ILE A 229 31.54 27.19 45.22
CA ILE A 229 32.50 28.26 44.90
C ILE A 229 32.22 29.54 45.72
N GLY A 230 30.98 29.71 46.22
CA GLY A 230 30.51 30.94 46.85
C GLY A 230 31.00 31.25 48.27
N VAL A 231 31.73 30.39 48.98
CA VAL A 231 32.04 30.65 50.40
C VAL A 231 33.51 30.54 50.83
N ASN A 232 34.43 29.81 50.17
CA ASN A 232 35.68 29.46 50.88
C ASN A 232 37.03 29.47 50.13
N THR A 233 37.17 29.98 48.91
CA THR A 233 38.52 30.03 48.30
C THR A 233 38.72 31.20 47.32
N LEU A 234 38.93 32.41 47.83
CA LEU A 234 39.75 33.40 47.11
C LEU A 234 41.03 33.64 47.91
N PRO A 235 42.17 33.03 47.53
CA PRO A 235 43.46 33.43 48.09
C PRO A 235 43.81 34.84 47.59
N THR A 236 44.16 35.72 48.53
CA THR A 236 44.72 37.04 48.24
C THR A 236 46.10 36.89 47.61
N PHE A 237 46.25 37.26 46.34
CA PHE A 237 47.55 37.26 45.66
C PHE A 237 48.24 38.62 45.82
N SER A 238 49.39 38.63 46.48
CA SER A 238 50.32 39.77 46.48
C SER A 238 51.07 39.81 45.16
N ALA A 239 50.92 40.91 44.42
CA ALA A 239 51.64 41.13 43.17
C ALA A 239 53.08 41.56 43.45
N THR A 240 54.04 40.71 43.11
CA THR A 240 55.43 41.13 42.93
C THR A 240 56.13 40.35 41.82
N GLN A 241 56.57 41.14 40.82
CA GLN A 241 57.95 41.19 40.34
C GLN A 241 58.41 40.09 39.37
N LEU A 242 58.58 40.45 38.10
CA LEU A 242 59.88 40.56 37.41
C LEU A 242 59.65 40.56 35.88
N CYS A 243 60.00 41.67 35.23
CA CYS A 243 60.81 41.73 34.01
C CYS A 243 61.14 43.20 33.77
N ALA A 244 62.32 43.63 34.21
CA ALA A 244 62.95 44.85 33.71
C ALA A 244 63.88 44.42 32.58
N GLU A 245 63.61 44.97 31.41
CA GLU A 245 64.29 44.78 30.13
C GLU A 245 65.79 45.02 30.18
N GLU A 246 66.51 44.24 29.37
CA GLU A 246 67.87 44.45 28.89
C GLU A 246 68.01 45.78 28.14
N THR A 247 69.21 46.38 28.19
CA THR A 247 69.92 47.02 27.06
C THR A 247 71.20 47.72 27.58
N PRO A 248 72.18 48.03 26.72
CA PRO A 248 72.67 47.29 25.54
C PRO A 248 74.13 46.79 25.72
#